data_AF-A0A848CG24-F1
#
_entry.id   AF-A0A848CG24-F1
#
_cell.length_a   1.000
_cell.length_b   1.000
_cell.length_c   1.000
_cell.angle_alpha   90.00
_cell.angle_beta   90.00
_cell.angle_gamma   90.00
#
_symmetry.space_group_name_H-M   'P 1'
#
loop_
_entity.id
_entity.type
_entity.pdbx_description
1 polymer ?
#
loop_
_entity_poly.entity_id
_entity_poly.type
_entity_poly.pdbx_seq_one_letter_code
_entity_poly.pdbx_strand_id
1 'polypeptide(L)'
;MLDLNITLVFQLVNFFIALYVLNLLLIRPIREIIRKRKAVMDDMSGESESYEYQAEQRLSDYDNQLTRARQDAGQNREKAREAGAAEQASLVAEAQKRAQEIIAETRRNLQAEADASLKELRGQVATLSGQLAERVLRG
;
A
#
# COMPACT_ATOMS: atom_id res chain seq x y z
N MET A 1 -90.66 12.08 42.28
CA MET A 1 -90.72 12.74 40.96
C MET A 1 -89.31 13.16 40.63
N LEU A 2 -88.83 12.89 39.40
CA LEU A 2 -87.57 13.45 38.94
C LEU A 2 -87.84 14.93 38.67
N ASP A 3 -87.70 15.75 39.71
CA ASP A 3 -87.74 17.20 39.55
C ASP A 3 -86.49 17.56 38.76
N LEU A 4 -86.68 17.76 37.46
CA LEU A 4 -85.64 18.18 36.53
C LEU A 4 -85.30 19.65 36.83
N ASN A 5 -84.58 19.84 37.94
CA ASN A 5 -84.19 21.13 38.45
C ASN A 5 -82.92 21.62 37.76
N ILE A 6 -82.76 22.94 37.72
CA ILE A 6 -81.54 23.65 37.28
C ILE A 6 -80.26 23.08 37.90
N THR A 7 -80.35 22.53 39.11
CA THR A 7 -79.24 21.84 39.81
C THR A 7 -78.72 20.61 39.07
N LEU A 8 -79.59 19.83 38.39
CA LEU A 8 -79.16 18.70 37.56
C LEU A 8 -78.31 19.18 36.38
N VAL A 9 -78.72 20.29 35.74
CA VAL A 9 -77.96 20.91 34.64
C VAL A 9 -76.61 21.40 35.13
N PHE A 10 -76.55 22.08 36.28
CA PHE A 10 -75.29 22.51 36.89
C PHE A 10 -74.37 21.33 37.25
N GLN A 11 -74.92 20.22 37.75
CA GLN A 11 -74.14 19.03 38.07
C GLN A 11 -73.59 18.32 36.81
N LEU A 12 -74.37 18.31 35.72
CA LEU A 12 -73.95 17.80 34.42
C LEU A 12 -72.83 18.64 33.81
N VAL A 13 -72.95 19.97 33.89
CA VAL A 13 -71.90 20.91 33.46
C VAL A 13 -70.63 20.71 34.29
N ASN A 14 -70.73 20.58 35.61
CA ASN A 14 -69.58 20.31 36.48
C ASN A 14 -68.90 18.98 36.13
N PHE A 15 -69.69 17.92 35.90
CA PHE A 15 -69.17 16.63 35.47
C PHE A 15 -68.40 16.72 34.14
N PHE A 16 -68.94 17.43 33.14
CA PHE A 16 -68.26 17.63 31.88
C PHE A 16 -67.00 18.50 32.00
N ILE A 17 -67.02 19.53 32.86
CA ILE A 17 -65.82 20.33 33.16
C ILE A 17 -64.75 19.46 33.81
N ALA A 18 -65.12 18.65 34.82
CA ALA A 18 -64.20 17.71 35.47
C ALA A 18 -63.64 16.69 34.47
N LEU A 19 -64.47 16.16 33.57
CA LEU A 19 -64.04 15.22 32.52
C LEU A 19 -63.09 15.90 31.52
N TYR A 20 -63.36 17.15 31.14
CA TYR A 20 -62.48 17.93 30.27
C TYR A 20 -61.12 18.21 30.93
N VAL A 21 -61.13 18.63 32.20
CA VAL A 21 -59.91 18.85 32.99
C VAL A 21 -59.13 17.54 33.16
N LEU A 22 -59.80 16.42 33.42
CA LEU A 22 -59.18 15.10 33.53
C LEU A 22 -58.56 14.65 32.21
N ASN A 23 -59.24 14.88 31.08
CA ASN A 23 -58.72 14.58 29.76
C ASN A 23 -57.44 15.40 29.46
N LEU A 24 -57.44 16.68 29.83
CA LEU A 24 -56.29 17.57 29.63
C LEU A 24 -55.11 17.20 30.55
N LEU A 25 -55.37 16.86 31.82
CA LEU A 25 -54.35 16.61 32.83
C LEU A 25 -53.83 15.17 32.88
N LEU A 26 -54.64 14.16 32.55
CA LEU A 26 -54.22 12.74 32.63
C LEU A 26 -54.07 12.10 31.27
N ILE A 27 -55.10 12.19 30.41
CA ILE A 27 -55.11 11.41 29.16
C ILE A 27 -54.03 11.88 28.19
N ARG A 28 -53.83 13.20 28.06
CA ARG A 28 -52.77 13.77 27.21
C ARG A 28 -51.36 13.38 27.65
N PRO A 29 -50.91 13.65 28.90
CA PRO A 29 -49.54 13.32 29.29
C PRO A 29 -49.27 11.81 29.33
N ILE A 30 -50.25 10.98 29.71
CA ILE A 30 -50.06 9.52 29.68
C ILE A 30 -49.83 9.03 28.25
N ARG A 31 -50.62 9.51 27.28
CA ARG A 31 -50.43 9.17 25.87
C ARG A 31 -49.08 9.65 25.34
N GLU A 32 -48.62 10.83 25.77
CA GLU A 32 -47.33 11.38 25.39
C GLU A 32 -46.17 10.53 25.93
N ILE A 33 -46.22 10.10 27.20
CA ILE A 33 -45.22 9.20 27.80
C ILE A 33 -45.17 7.85 27.08
N ILE A 34 -46.32 7.26 26.75
CA ILE A 34 -46.38 6.00 26.01
C ILE A 34 -45.76 6.16 24.62
N ARG A 35 -46.07 7.27 23.93
CA ARG A 35 -45.54 7.56 22.60
C ARG A 35 -44.03 7.79 22.64
N LYS A 36 -43.54 8.53 23.65
CA LYS A 36 -42.11 8.77 23.87
C LYS A 36 -41.36 7.48 24.18
N ARG A 37 -41.92 6.59 25.01
CA ARG A 37 -41.31 5.27 25.28
C ARG A 37 -41.24 4.40 24.02
N LYS A 38 -42.29 4.35 23.21
CA LYS A 38 -42.26 3.64 21.92
C LYS A 38 -41.22 4.21 20.98
N ALA A 39 -41.19 5.53 20.81
CA ALA A 39 -40.21 6.19 19.95
C ALA A 39 -38.77 5.91 20.37
N VAL A 40 -38.46 5.99 21.67
CA VAL A 40 -37.12 5.64 22.18
C VAL A 40 -36.77 4.17 21.91
N MET A 41 -37.73 3.26 22.09
CA MET A 41 -37.47 1.83 21.83
C MET A 41 -37.22 1.57 20.34
N ASP A 42 -38.04 2.14 19.46
CA ASP A 42 -37.92 1.98 18.01
C ASP A 42 -36.63 2.63 17.49
N ASP A 43 -36.29 3.84 17.98
CA ASP A 43 -35.04 4.52 17.64
C ASP A 43 -33.82 3.70 18.10
N MET A 44 -33.83 3.18 19.33
CA MET A 44 -32.72 2.36 19.84
C MET A 44 -32.54 1.07 19.03
N SER A 45 -33.63 0.44 18.61
CA SER A 45 -33.57 -0.75 17.74
C SER A 45 -33.02 -0.41 16.36
N GLY A 46 -33.48 0.68 15.73
CA GLY A 46 -32.97 1.12 14.43
C GLY A 46 -31.51 1.57 14.48
N GLU A 47 -31.09 2.26 15.55
CA GLU A 47 -29.71 2.66 15.74
C GLU A 47 -28.80 1.44 15.89
N SER A 48 -29.22 0.43 16.67
CA SER A 48 -28.47 -0.82 16.87
C SER A 48 -28.27 -1.59 15.56
N GLU A 49 -29.32 -1.75 14.77
CA GLU A 49 -29.25 -2.42 13.46
C GLU A 49 -28.33 -1.63 12.49
N SER A 50 -28.40 -0.30 12.52
CA SER A 50 -27.53 0.54 11.70
C SER A 50 -26.06 0.45 12.11
N TYR A 51 -25.76 0.31 13.41
CA TYR A 51 -24.41 0.11 13.90
C TYR A 51 -23.87 -1.26 13.53
N GLU A 52 -24.70 -2.30 13.63
CA GLU A 52 -24.31 -3.66 13.25
C GLU A 52 -24.00 -3.74 11.75
N TYR A 53 -24.86 -3.18 10.90
CA TYR A 53 -24.62 -3.07 9.47
C TYR A 53 -23.34 -2.28 9.15
N GLN A 54 -23.15 -1.12 9.78
CA GLN A 54 -21.93 -0.33 9.58
C GLN A 54 -20.68 -1.08 10.05
N ALA A 55 -20.74 -1.79 11.17
CA ALA A 55 -19.62 -2.57 11.68
C ALA A 55 -19.26 -3.72 10.73
N GLU A 56 -20.27 -4.45 10.23
CA GLU A 56 -20.07 -5.52 9.26
C GLU A 56 -19.49 -4.99 7.94
N GLN A 57 -20.01 -3.86 7.45
CA GLN A 57 -19.47 -3.20 6.26
C GLN A 57 -18.01 -2.78 6.45
N ARG A 58 -17.67 -2.16 7.59
CA ARG A 58 -16.30 -1.75 7.91
C ARG A 58 -15.36 -2.94 8.02
N LEU A 59 -15.82 -4.05 8.60
CA LEU A 59 -15.04 -5.28 8.71
C LEU A 59 -14.78 -5.88 7.33
N SER A 60 -15.82 -5.97 6.48
CA SER A 60 -15.69 -6.45 5.10
C SER A 60 -14.74 -5.58 4.28
N ASP A 61 -14.85 -4.26 4.38
CA ASP A 61 -13.95 -3.32 3.72
C ASP A 61 -12.50 -3.48 4.20
N TYR A 62 -12.30 -3.68 5.50
CA TYR A 62 -10.99 -3.91 6.09
C TYR A 62 -10.37 -5.23 5.59
N ASP A 63 -11.12 -6.33 5.59
CA ASP A 63 -10.65 -7.63 5.10
C ASP A 63 -10.33 -7.59 3.60
N ASN A 64 -11.15 -6.88 2.82
CA ASN A 64 -10.91 -6.64 1.41
C ASN A 64 -9.62 -5.84 1.19
N GLN A 65 -9.39 -4.77 1.96
CA GLN A 65 -8.16 -3.97 1.90
C GLN A 65 -6.94 -4.80 2.30
N LEU A 66 -7.04 -5.60 3.35
CA LEU A 66 -5.96 -6.47 3.80
C LEU A 66 -5.61 -7.53 2.74
N THR A 67 -6.62 -8.11 2.10
CA THR A 67 -6.42 -9.10 1.03
C THR A 67 -5.74 -8.47 -0.19
N ARG A 68 -6.21 -7.28 -0.61
CA ARG A 68 -5.57 -6.53 -1.70
C ARG A 68 -4.13 -6.16 -1.37
N ALA A 69 -3.86 -5.65 -0.16
CA ALA A 69 -2.51 -5.30 0.28
C ALA A 69 -1.56 -6.51 0.26
N ARG A 70 -2.04 -7.70 0.68
CA ARG A 70 -1.26 -8.94 0.60
C ARG A 70 -0.98 -9.36 -0.84
N GLN A 71 -1.97 -9.25 -1.72
CA GLN A 71 -1.82 -9.56 -3.14
C GLN A 71 -0.83 -8.61 -3.81
N ASP A 72 -0.94 -7.31 -3.56
CA ASP A 72 -0.05 -6.28 -4.09
C ASP A 72 1.38 -6.45 -3.58
N ALA A 73 1.54 -6.74 -2.28
CA ALA A 73 2.86 -7.05 -1.71
C ALA A 73 3.49 -8.29 -2.35
N GLY A 74 2.69 -9.34 -2.59
CA GLY A 74 3.14 -10.55 -3.28
C GLY A 74 3.60 -10.26 -4.71
N GLN A 75 2.78 -9.53 -5.47
CA GLN A 75 3.11 -9.13 -6.84
C GLN A 75 4.33 -8.23 -6.90
N ASN A 76 4.45 -7.26 -6.00
CA ASN A 76 5.60 -6.36 -5.96
C ASN A 76 6.89 -7.12 -5.61
N ARG A 77 6.82 -8.09 -4.69
CA ARG A 77 7.97 -8.93 -4.35
C ARG A 77 8.42 -9.78 -5.54
N GLU A 78 7.48 -10.33 -6.30
CA GLU A 78 7.81 -11.13 -7.49
C GLU A 78 8.43 -10.26 -8.58
N LYS A 79 7.82 -9.11 -8.89
CA LYS A 79 8.39 -8.12 -9.83
C LYS A 79 9.79 -7.68 -9.43
N ALA A 80 10.02 -7.41 -8.16
CA ALA A 80 11.34 -7.04 -7.65
C ALA A 80 12.36 -8.18 -7.79
N ARG A 81 11.94 -9.44 -7.59
CA ARG A 81 12.80 -10.63 -7.81
C ARG A 81 13.15 -10.80 -9.28
N GLU A 82 12.18 -10.70 -10.18
CA GLU A 82 12.39 -10.79 -11.63
C GLU A 82 13.31 -9.67 -12.12
N ALA A 83 13.05 -8.43 -11.70
CA ALA A 83 13.90 -7.28 -12.04
C ALA A 83 15.33 -7.45 -11.52
N GLY A 84 15.49 -7.87 -10.26
CA GLY A 84 16.81 -8.11 -9.66
C GLY A 84 17.57 -9.25 -10.35
N ALA A 85 16.88 -10.32 -10.74
CA ALA A 85 17.49 -11.42 -11.50
C ALA A 85 17.94 -10.97 -12.91
N ALA A 86 17.12 -10.16 -13.59
CA ALA A 86 17.45 -9.60 -14.89
C ALA A 86 18.64 -8.63 -14.81
N GLU A 87 18.67 -7.76 -13.80
CA GLU A 87 19.77 -6.84 -13.55
C GLU A 87 21.07 -7.59 -13.23
N GLN A 88 21.01 -8.61 -12.36
CA GLN A 88 22.16 -9.46 -12.06
C GLN A 88 22.69 -10.15 -13.32
N ALA A 89 21.80 -10.71 -14.15
CA ALA A 89 22.20 -11.34 -15.40
C ALA A 89 22.88 -10.34 -16.36
N SER A 90 22.34 -9.12 -16.47
CA SER A 90 22.92 -8.04 -17.27
C SER A 90 24.31 -7.62 -16.76
N LEU A 91 24.46 -7.43 -15.44
CA LEU A 91 25.72 -7.05 -14.82
C LEU A 91 26.80 -8.13 -15.03
N VAL A 92 26.43 -9.40 -14.87
CA VAL A 92 27.36 -10.53 -15.11
C VAL A 92 27.76 -10.59 -16.58
N ALA A 93 26.82 -10.43 -17.51
CA ALA A 93 27.12 -10.42 -18.94
C ALA A 93 28.04 -9.26 -19.33
N GLU A 94 27.80 -8.06 -18.79
CA GLU A 94 28.65 -6.90 -19.03
C GLU A 94 30.06 -7.10 -18.44
N ALA A 95 30.15 -7.63 -17.21
CA ALA A 95 31.43 -7.94 -16.58
C ALA A 95 32.23 -8.98 -17.39
N GLN A 96 31.58 -10.02 -17.89
CA GLN A 96 32.21 -11.02 -18.76
C GLN A 96 32.71 -10.40 -20.07
N LYS A 97 31.91 -9.52 -20.70
CA LYS A 97 32.30 -8.83 -21.92
C LYS A 97 33.52 -7.93 -21.69
N ARG A 98 33.51 -7.13 -20.62
CA ARG A 98 34.66 -6.28 -20.24
C ARG A 98 35.90 -7.12 -19.95
N ALA A 99 35.76 -8.26 -19.26
CA ALA A 99 36.88 -9.15 -19.01
C ALA A 99 37.48 -9.71 -20.32
N GLN A 100 36.64 -10.09 -21.28
CA GLN A 100 37.10 -10.54 -22.60
C GLN A 100 37.80 -9.42 -23.38
N GLU A 101 37.28 -8.19 -23.32
CA GLU A 101 37.90 -7.01 -23.93
C GLU A 101 39.28 -6.74 -23.33
N ILE A 102 39.42 -6.75 -22.01
CA ILE A 102 40.70 -6.56 -21.31
C ILE A 102 41.70 -7.65 -21.70
N ILE A 103 41.29 -8.92 -21.75
CA ILE A 103 42.18 -10.02 -22.16
C ILE A 103 42.62 -9.84 -23.61
N ALA A 104 41.72 -9.46 -24.51
CA ALA A 104 42.03 -9.23 -25.91
C ALA A 104 43.00 -8.05 -26.10
N GLU A 105 42.78 -6.94 -25.39
CA GLU A 105 43.65 -5.77 -25.39
C GLU A 105 45.04 -6.11 -24.82
N THR A 106 45.08 -6.79 -23.67
CA THR A 106 46.33 -7.21 -23.04
C THR A 106 47.15 -8.12 -23.95
N ARG A 107 46.50 -9.06 -24.66
CA ARG A 107 47.17 -9.92 -25.65
C ARG A 107 47.74 -9.14 -26.81
N ARG A 108 47.03 -8.13 -27.33
CA ARG A 108 47.53 -7.25 -28.39
C ARG A 108 48.73 -6.44 -27.93
N ASN A 109 48.68 -5.89 -26.72
CA ASN A 109 49.78 -5.11 -26.14
C ASN A 109 51.02 -5.99 -25.93
N LEU A 110 50.85 -7.21 -25.38
CA LEU A 110 51.93 -8.18 -25.23
C LEU A 110 52.59 -8.56 -26.56
N GLN A 111 51.80 -8.77 -27.62
CA GLN A 111 52.34 -9.07 -28.94
C GLN A 111 53.14 -7.88 -29.49
N ALA A 112 52.59 -6.66 -29.39
CA ALA A 112 53.29 -5.46 -29.82
C ALA A 112 54.59 -5.21 -29.04
N GLU A 113 54.59 -5.46 -27.73
CA GLU A 113 55.76 -5.31 -26.86
C GLU A 113 56.84 -6.38 -27.14
N ALA A 114 56.42 -7.63 -27.42
CA ALA A 114 57.32 -8.69 -27.85
C ALA A 114 57.98 -8.37 -29.21
N ASP A 115 57.21 -7.88 -30.18
CA ASP A 115 57.73 -7.48 -31.49
C ASP A 115 58.70 -6.29 -31.38
N ALA A 116 58.39 -5.30 -30.53
CA ALA A 116 59.27 -4.18 -30.25
C ALA A 116 60.58 -4.64 -29.60
N SER A 117 60.49 -5.50 -28.59
CA SER A 117 61.65 -6.06 -27.88
C SER A 117 62.55 -6.89 -28.81
N LEU A 118 61.96 -7.70 -29.70
CA LEU A 118 62.69 -8.45 -30.71
C LEU A 118 63.42 -7.53 -31.70
N LYS A 119 62.78 -6.44 -32.11
CA LYS A 119 63.40 -5.44 -33.00
C LYS A 119 64.57 -4.74 -32.32
N GLU A 120 64.43 -4.40 -31.04
CA GLU A 120 65.50 -3.79 -30.24
C GLU A 120 66.68 -4.75 -30.06
N LEU A 121 66.44 -6.00 -29.69
CA LEU A 121 67.48 -7.03 -29.57
C LEU A 121 68.25 -7.23 -30.89
N ARG A 122 67.55 -7.28 -32.03
CA ARG A 122 68.20 -7.36 -33.35
C ARG A 122 69.10 -6.15 -33.63
N GLY A 123 68.67 -4.94 -33.24
CA GLY A 123 69.48 -3.73 -33.34
C GLY A 123 70.73 -3.76 -32.44
N GLN A 124 70.59 -4.24 -31.20
CA GLN A 124 71.71 -4.38 -30.27
C GLN A 124 72.73 -5.42 -30.77
N VAL A 125 72.25 -6.56 -31.30
CA VAL A 125 73.13 -7.59 -31.90
C VAL A 125 73.89 -7.03 -33.09
N ALA A 126 73.24 -6.29 -34.00
CA ALA A 126 73.91 -5.67 -35.14
C ALA A 126 75.01 -4.68 -34.70
N THR A 127 74.74 -3.89 -33.66
CA THR A 127 75.71 -2.94 -33.08
C THR A 127 76.91 -3.67 -32.46
N LEU A 128 76.67 -4.73 -31.68
CA LEU A 128 77.72 -5.57 -31.08
C LEU A 128 78.57 -6.28 -32.14
N SER A 129 77.95 -6.81 -33.19
CA SER A 129 78.66 -7.43 -34.33
C SER A 129 79.54 -6.40 -35.05
N GLY A 130 79.07 -5.17 -35.25
CA GLY A 130 79.86 -4.07 -35.82
C GLY A 130 81.08 -3.71 -34.96
N GLN A 131 80.89 -3.60 -33.64
CA GLN A 131 81.98 -3.33 -32.69
C GLN A 131 83.02 -4.46 -32.67
N LEU A 132 82.58 -5.72 -32.76
CA LEU A 132 83.47 -6.88 -32.88
C LEU A 132 84.27 -6.86 -34.18
N ALA A 133 83.61 -6.60 -35.32
CA ALA A 133 84.28 -6.49 -36.61
C ALA A 133 85.32 -5.36 -36.65
N GLU A 134 85.00 -4.20 -36.07
CA GLU A 134 85.92 -3.07 -35.97
C GLU A 134 87.12 -3.38 -35.06
N ARG A 135 86.93 -4.16 -33.99
CA ARG A 135 88.00 -4.57 -33.09
C ARG A 135 88.91 -5.64 -33.68
N VAL A 136 88.39 -6.51 -34.56
CA VAL A 136 89.19 -7.51 -35.30
C VAL A 136 89.99 -6.86 -36.44
N LEU A 137 89.47 -5.80 -37.07
CA LEU A 137 90.17 -5.06 -38.14
C LEU A 137 91.24 -4.07 -37.63
N ARG A 138 91.18 -3.66 -36.36
CA ARG A 138 92.16 -2.77 -35.71
C ARG A 138 93.21 -3.49 -34.86
N GLY A 139 93.20 -4.83 -34.84
CA GLY A 139 94.28 -5.67 -34.32
C GLY A 139 95.05 -6.31 -35.47
#